data_AF-A0A246KVA8-F1
#
_entry.id   AF-A0A246KVA8-F1
#
_cell.length_a   1.000
_cell.length_b   1.000
_cell.length_c   1.000
_cell.angle_alpha   90.00
_cell.angle_beta   90.00
_cell.angle_gamma   90.00
#
_symmetry.space_group_name_H-M   'P 1'
#
loop_
_entity.id
_entity.type
_entity.pdbx_description
1 polymer ?
#
loop_
_entity_poly.entity_id
_entity_poly.type
_entity_poly.pdbx_seq_one_letter_code
_entity_poly.pdbx_strand_id
1 'polypeptide(L)'
;MEVEQFTSTRLKAIELFKSQPKGGKDIVSLDAIFISLCSLARIPTDTGNAARTVARPGSQQPPAPWFIETLAALKGKGESVTVARFLMFANRFPVKRMDQVNAARWLRDAGYIPRKTGGNLVFDL
;
A
#
# COMPACT_ATOMS: atom_id res chain seq x y z
N MET A 1 26.24 -5.72 -5.70
CA MET A 1 26.13 -7.10 -5.19
C MET A 1 27.34 -7.83 -5.70
N GLU A 2 28.18 -8.30 -4.81
CA GLU A 2 29.40 -9.03 -5.18
C GLU A 2 29.04 -10.41 -5.73
N VAL A 3 29.88 -10.96 -6.62
CA VAL A 3 29.62 -12.22 -7.34
C VAL A 3 29.44 -13.39 -6.37
N GLU A 4 30.19 -13.39 -5.27
CA GLU A 4 30.10 -14.40 -4.21
C GLU A 4 28.77 -14.32 -3.46
N GLN A 5 28.31 -13.11 -3.14
CA GLN A 5 27.01 -12.87 -2.51
C GLN A 5 25.86 -13.32 -3.41
N PHE A 6 25.95 -13.04 -4.72
CA PHE A 6 24.98 -13.51 -5.70
C PHE A 6 24.91 -15.05 -5.74
N THR A 7 26.07 -15.71 -5.79
CA THR A 7 26.18 -17.16 -5.87
C THR A 7 25.65 -17.83 -4.60
N SER A 8 26.01 -17.32 -3.43
CA SER A 8 25.50 -17.79 -2.13
C SER A 8 23.98 -17.61 -2.01
N THR A 9 23.46 -16.44 -2.40
CA THR A 9 22.02 -16.14 -2.39
C THR A 9 21.25 -17.07 -3.33
N ARG A 10 21.81 -17.34 -4.51
CA ARG A 10 21.22 -18.24 -5.51
C ARG A 10 21.15 -19.68 -5.00
N LEU A 11 22.22 -20.19 -4.38
CA LEU A 11 22.23 -21.54 -3.81
C LEU A 11 21.18 -21.69 -2.70
N LYS A 12 21.08 -20.68 -1.82
CA LYS A 12 20.08 -20.64 -0.76
C LYS A 12 18.64 -20.58 -1.29
N ALA A 13 18.40 -19.84 -2.37
CA ALA A 13 17.10 -19.80 -3.02
C ALA A 13 16.70 -21.16 -3.59
N ILE A 14 17.65 -21.88 -4.20
CA ILE A 14 17.42 -23.23 -4.75
C ILE A 14 17.10 -24.24 -3.64
N GLU A 15 17.82 -24.17 -2.52
CA GLU A 15 17.57 -25.02 -1.36
C GLU A 15 16.15 -24.82 -0.79
N LEU A 16 15.77 -23.56 -0.55
CA LEU A 16 14.43 -23.20 -0.08
C LEU A 16 13.34 -23.58 -1.08
N PHE A 17 13.59 -23.45 -2.38
CA PHE A 17 12.64 -23.86 -3.38
C PHE A 17 12.41 -25.38 -3.37
N LYS A 18 13.47 -26.17 -3.19
CA LYS A 18 13.42 -27.63 -3.13
C LYS A 18 12.81 -28.18 -1.84
N SER A 19 12.86 -27.45 -0.74
CA SER A 19 12.28 -27.85 0.54
C SER A 19 10.76 -27.63 0.62
N GLN A 20 10.16 -26.99 -0.39
CA GLN A 20 8.72 -26.78 -0.44
C GLN A 20 7.95 -28.09 -0.64
N PRO A 21 6.75 -28.22 -0.03
CA PRO A 21 5.91 -29.41 -0.18
C PRO A 21 5.48 -29.57 -1.64
N LYS A 22 5.84 -30.72 -2.23
CA LYS A 22 5.46 -31.07 -3.61
C LYS A 22 3.94 -31.32 -3.66
N GLY A 23 3.21 -30.50 -4.41
CA GLY A 23 1.75 -30.63 -4.58
C GLY A 23 0.90 -29.68 -3.72
N GLY A 24 1.51 -28.77 -2.96
CA GLY A 24 0.78 -27.67 -2.33
C GLY A 24 0.24 -26.69 -3.37
N LYS A 25 -0.96 -26.13 -3.15
CA LYS A 25 -1.51 -25.05 -3.99
C LYS A 25 -0.69 -23.75 -3.90
N ASP A 26 0.10 -23.61 -2.84
CA ASP A 26 0.85 -22.39 -2.49
C ASP A 26 2.37 -22.57 -2.64
N ILE A 27 2.83 -23.06 -3.79
CA ILE A 27 4.27 -23.13 -4.08
C ILE A 27 4.75 -21.72 -4.47
N VAL A 28 5.75 -21.23 -3.73
CA VAL A 28 6.44 -19.97 -4.03
C VAL A 28 7.45 -20.21 -5.14
N SER A 29 7.47 -19.35 -6.16
CA SER A 29 8.41 -19.47 -7.27
C SER A 29 9.86 -19.22 -6.84
N LEU A 30 10.81 -19.85 -7.52
CA LEU A 30 12.25 -19.67 -7.27
C LEU A 30 12.66 -18.18 -7.37
N ASP A 31 12.12 -17.46 -8.35
CA ASP A 31 12.40 -16.03 -8.54
C ASP A 31 11.89 -15.19 -7.37
N ALA A 32 10.70 -15.49 -6.84
CA ALA A 32 10.14 -14.77 -5.69
C ALA A 32 10.99 -14.99 -4.42
N ILE A 33 11.47 -16.22 -4.20
CA ILE A 33 12.38 -16.57 -3.10
C ILE A 33 13.71 -15.81 -3.27
N PHE A 34 14.28 -15.83 -4.48
CA PHE A 34 15.55 -15.18 -4.76
C PHE A 34 15.47 -13.65 -4.58
N ILE A 35 14.44 -13.00 -5.11
CA ILE A 35 14.20 -11.56 -4.93
C ILE A 35 14.07 -11.21 -3.45
N SER A 36 13.33 -12.01 -2.66
CA SER A 36 13.17 -11.81 -1.23
C SER A 36 14.50 -11.87 -0.47
N LEU A 37 15.36 -12.85 -0.78
CA LEU A 37 16.68 -12.97 -0.18
C LEU A 37 17.60 -11.80 -0.57
N CYS A 38 17.56 -11.36 -1.83
CA CYS A 38 18.29 -10.17 -2.27
C CYS A 38 17.82 -8.90 -1.56
N SER A 39 16.52 -8.75 -1.30
CA SER A 39 15.98 -7.61 -0.54
C SER A 39 16.44 -7.59 0.91
N LEU A 40 16.54 -8.75 1.56
CA LEU A 40 17.04 -8.87 2.94
C LEU A 40 18.54 -8.59 3.05
N ALA A 41 19.35 -9.05 2.08
CA ALA A 41 20.79 -8.83 2.05
C ALA A 41 21.20 -7.37 1.79
N ARG A 42 20.28 -6.54 1.28
CA ARG A 42 20.51 -5.11 0.99
C ARG A 42 20.18 -4.18 2.15
N ILE A 43 19.74 -4.69 3.30
CA ILE A 43 19.49 -3.86 4.47
C ILE A 43 20.84 -3.71 5.20
N PRO A 44 21.50 -2.55 5.15
CA PRO A 44 22.64 -2.32 6.02
C PRO A 44 22.16 -2.47 7.47
N THR A 45 22.87 -3.31 8.23
CA THR A 45 22.79 -3.39 9.69
C THR A 45 23.29 -2.07 10.26
N ASP A 46 22.47 -1.03 10.15
CA ASP A 46 22.63 0.20 10.89
C ASP A 46 21.60 0.18 12.02
N THR A 47 22.14 0.17 13.23
CA THR A 47 21.44 0.30 14.50
C THR A 47 20.64 1.60 14.51
N GLY A 48 19.39 1.53 14.07
CA GLY A 48 18.52 2.70 14.06
C GLY A 48 17.22 2.45 13.33
N ASN A 49 16.39 1.53 13.82
CA ASN A 49 14.94 1.49 13.59
C ASN A 49 14.45 1.83 12.16
N ALA A 50 15.19 1.44 11.13
CA ALA A 50 14.81 1.61 9.74
C ALA A 50 13.86 0.45 9.40
N ALA A 51 12.60 0.67 9.77
CA ALA A 51 11.50 -0.24 9.49
C ALA A 51 11.57 -0.73 8.05
N ARG A 52 11.62 -2.06 7.90
CA ARG A 52 11.40 -2.83 6.68
C ARG A 52 10.62 -2.01 5.66
N THR A 53 11.26 -1.67 4.53
CA THR A 53 10.54 -1.33 3.31
C THR A 53 9.96 -2.62 2.74
N VAL A 54 8.99 -3.18 3.48
CA VAL A 54 7.97 -4.07 2.91
C VAL A 54 7.39 -3.28 1.75
N ALA A 55 7.29 -3.89 0.56
CA ALA A 55 6.45 -3.33 -0.50
C ALA A 55 5.10 -3.02 0.15
N ARG A 56 4.86 -1.72 0.44
CA ARG A 56 3.75 -1.29 1.29
C ARG A 56 2.50 -1.84 0.62
N PRO A 57 1.71 -2.72 1.26
CA PRO A 57 0.37 -2.95 0.76
C PRO A 57 -0.28 -1.56 0.64
N GLY A 58 -1.13 -1.32 -0.37
CA GLY A 58 -1.75 -0.02 -0.61
C GLY A 58 -2.44 0.60 0.62
N SER A 59 -2.58 -0.18 1.69
CA SER A 59 -2.94 0.17 3.07
C SER A 59 -1.99 1.11 3.82
N GLN A 60 -0.86 1.56 3.27
CA GLN A 60 -0.01 2.49 4.03
C GLN A 60 0.50 3.70 3.24
N GLN A 61 0.11 3.93 1.99
CA GLN A 61 0.51 5.19 1.33
C GLN A 61 -0.08 6.38 2.13
N PRO A 62 0.75 7.36 2.54
CA PRO A 62 0.27 8.53 3.25
C PRO A 62 -0.69 9.31 2.37
N PRO A 63 -1.62 10.09 2.96
CA PRO A 63 -2.48 10.98 2.18
C PRO A 63 -1.64 11.89 1.29
N ALA A 64 -2.01 11.94 0.02
CA ALA A 64 -1.36 12.86 -0.90
C ALA A 64 -1.64 14.32 -0.51
N PRO A 65 -0.77 15.29 -0.88
CA PRO A 65 -0.97 16.71 -0.52
C PRO A 65 -2.35 17.25 -0.92
N TRP A 66 -2.81 16.92 -2.13
CA TRP A 66 -4.14 17.31 -2.63
C TRP A 66 -5.28 16.87 -1.71
N PHE A 67 -5.14 15.72 -1.04
CA PHE A 67 -6.17 15.20 -0.15
C PHE A 67 -6.30 16.09 1.10
N ILE A 68 -5.15 16.45 1.68
CA ILE A 68 -5.08 17.27 2.89
C ILE A 68 -5.63 18.67 2.61
N GLU A 69 -5.23 19.26 1.47
CA GLU A 69 -5.72 20.57 1.00
C GLU A 69 -7.24 20.56 0.77
N THR A 70 -7.75 19.54 0.09
CA THR A 70 -9.19 19.39 -0.18
C THR A 70 -9.98 19.19 1.12
N LEU A 71 -9.47 18.36 2.03
CA LEU A 71 -10.09 18.12 3.31
C LEU A 71 -10.16 19.40 4.15
N ALA A 72 -9.06 20.17 4.22
CA ALA A 72 -9.04 21.44 4.93
C ALA A 72 -10.01 22.46 4.32
N ALA A 73 -10.16 22.48 2.99
CA ALA A 73 -11.09 23.38 2.30
C ALA A 73 -12.57 23.00 2.49
N LEU A 74 -12.87 21.76 2.85
CA LEU A 74 -14.23 21.26 3.10
C LEU A 74 -14.59 21.24 4.59
N LYS A 75 -13.60 21.08 5.47
CA LYS A 75 -13.78 21.01 6.92
C LYS A 75 -14.45 22.28 7.45
N GLY A 76 -15.53 22.11 8.20
CA GLY A 76 -16.28 23.22 8.81
C GLY A 76 -17.39 23.82 7.94
N LYS A 77 -17.59 23.31 6.71
CA LYS A 77 -18.78 23.65 5.90
C LYS A 77 -20.02 22.85 6.30
N GLY A 78 -19.88 21.81 7.12
CA GLY A 78 -20.99 20.95 7.55
C GLY A 78 -21.64 20.18 6.40
N GLU A 79 -20.92 19.99 5.29
CA GLU A 79 -21.44 19.30 4.11
C GLU A 79 -21.15 17.80 4.18
N SER A 80 -22.19 17.00 3.99
CA SER A 80 -22.05 15.57 3.69
C SER A 80 -21.61 15.40 2.24
N VAL A 81 -20.47 14.74 2.01
CA VAL A 81 -19.93 14.52 0.66
C VAL A 81 -19.72 13.04 0.36
N THR A 82 -19.97 12.65 -0.89
CA THR A 82 -19.57 11.34 -1.39
C THR A 82 -18.09 11.35 -1.75
N VAL A 83 -17.46 10.17 -1.79
CA VAL A 83 -16.06 10.03 -2.26
C VAL A 83 -15.88 10.60 -3.67
N ALA A 84 -16.86 10.37 -4.55
CA ALA A 84 -16.83 10.93 -5.89
C ALA A 84 -16.82 12.47 -5.84
N ARG A 85 -17.72 13.09 -5.08
CA ARG A 85 -17.81 14.56 -4.93
C ARG A 85 -16.54 15.14 -4.30
N PHE A 86 -15.95 14.46 -3.31
CA PHE A 86 -14.66 14.82 -2.72
C PHE A 86 -13.55 14.84 -3.79
N LEU A 87 -13.47 13.81 -4.64
CA LEU A 87 -12.51 13.76 -5.74
C LEU A 87 -12.77 14.84 -6.81
N MET A 88 -14.04 15.24 -7.00
CA MET A 88 -14.37 16.37 -7.87
C MET A 88 -13.78 17.67 -7.33
N PHE A 89 -13.95 17.96 -6.03
CA PHE A 89 -13.37 19.13 -5.39
C PHE A 89 -11.83 19.14 -5.48
N ALA A 90 -11.21 17.96 -5.44
CA ALA A 90 -9.78 17.79 -5.63
C ALA A 90 -9.31 17.88 -7.10
N ASN A 91 -10.20 18.19 -8.05
CA ASN A 91 -9.93 18.17 -9.50
C ASN A 91 -9.34 16.84 -10.01
N ARG A 92 -9.74 15.71 -9.40
CA ARG A 92 -9.26 14.37 -9.76
C ARG A 92 -10.15 13.71 -10.81
N PHE A 93 -10.10 14.25 -12.02
CA PHE A 93 -10.78 13.69 -13.18
C PHE A 93 -9.82 13.29 -14.30
N PRO A 94 -10.05 12.14 -14.97
CA PRO A 94 -11.10 11.15 -14.70
C PRO A 94 -10.84 10.36 -13.41
N VAL A 95 -11.91 10.05 -12.67
CA VAL A 95 -11.81 9.34 -11.38
C VAL A 95 -11.39 7.88 -11.61
N LYS A 96 -10.20 7.49 -11.13
CA LYS A 96 -9.78 6.08 -11.15
C LYS A 96 -10.33 5.33 -9.94
N ARG A 97 -10.59 4.03 -10.09
CA ARG A 97 -11.03 3.15 -8.99
C ARG A 97 -10.09 3.23 -7.78
N MET A 98 -8.79 3.32 -8.01
CA MET A 98 -7.79 3.42 -6.94
C MET A 98 -7.88 4.76 -6.18
N ASP A 99 -8.17 5.87 -6.87
CA ASP A 99 -8.35 7.17 -6.22
C ASP A 99 -9.57 7.13 -5.27
N GLN A 100 -10.65 6.45 -5.66
CA GLN A 100 -11.83 6.26 -4.79
C GLN A 100 -11.49 5.43 -3.55
N VAL A 101 -10.78 4.31 -3.72
CA VAL A 101 -10.37 3.45 -2.60
C VAL A 101 -9.46 4.22 -1.63
N ASN A 102 -8.48 4.95 -2.15
CA ASN A 102 -7.55 5.72 -1.35
C ASN A 102 -8.24 6.88 -0.63
N ALA A 103 -9.07 7.68 -1.31
CA ALA A 103 -9.79 8.78 -0.68
C ALA A 103 -10.75 8.29 0.42
N ALA A 104 -11.53 7.23 0.15
CA ALA A 104 -12.43 6.65 1.15
C ALA A 104 -11.68 6.06 2.37
N ARG A 105 -10.47 5.55 2.16
CA ARG A 105 -9.61 5.10 3.23
C ARG A 105 -9.06 6.28 4.02
N TRP A 106 -8.46 7.27 3.37
CA TRP A 106 -7.86 8.42 4.05
C TRP A 106 -8.88 9.25 4.83
N LEU A 107 -10.14 9.34 4.36
CA LEU A 107 -11.23 9.94 5.15
C LEU A 107 -11.51 9.17 6.44
N ARG A 108 -11.52 7.84 6.38
CA ARG A 108 -11.67 7.00 7.59
C ARG A 108 -10.46 7.13 8.52
N ASP A 109 -9.25 7.13 7.97
CA ASP A 109 -8.01 7.30 8.73
C ASP A 109 -7.97 8.68 9.42
N ALA A 110 -8.63 9.70 8.85
CA ALA A 110 -8.81 11.03 9.44
C ALA A 110 -9.95 11.12 10.48
N GLY A 111 -10.63 10.00 10.79
CA GLY A 111 -11.67 9.90 11.81
C GLY A 111 -13.11 10.08 11.30
N TYR A 112 -13.31 10.23 9.99
CA TYR A 112 -14.65 10.40 9.42
C TYR A 112 -15.32 9.04 9.16
N ILE A 113 -16.44 8.79 9.83
CA ILE A 113 -17.19 7.54 9.72
C ILE A 113 -18.22 7.67 8.59
N PRO A 114 -18.13 6.85 7.53
CA PRO A 114 -19.07 6.97 6.43
C PRO A 114 -20.43 6.36 6.77
N ARG A 115 -21.49 6.99 6.27
CA ARG A 115 -22.85 6.43 6.18
C ARG A 115 -23.06 5.85 4.78
N LYS A 116 -23.76 4.72 4.69
CA LYS A 116 -24.09 4.08 3.41
C LYS A 116 -25.46 4.55 2.95
N THR A 117 -25.50 5.29 1.84
CA THR A 117 -26.74 5.84 1.28
C THR A 117 -26.80 5.55 -0.21
N GLY A 118 -27.82 4.81 -0.65
CA GLY A 118 -28.00 4.49 -2.09
C GLY A 118 -26.81 3.78 -2.74
N GLY A 119 -26.07 2.95 -1.98
CA GLY A 119 -24.86 2.28 -2.46
C GLY A 119 -23.57 3.11 -2.39
N ASN A 120 -23.66 4.40 -2.07
CA ASN A 120 -22.51 5.29 -1.94
C ASN A 120 -22.06 5.44 -0.48
N LEU A 121 -20.76 5.68 -0.28
CA LEU A 121 -20.19 6.12 0.98
C LEU A 121 -20.30 7.65 1.07
N VAL A 122 -20.98 8.12 2.11
CA VAL A 122 -21.20 9.54 2.42
C VAL A 122 -20.45 9.87 3.71
N PHE A 123 -19.62 10.91 3.70
CA PHE A 123 -18.83 11.37 4.82
C PHE A 123 -19.29 12.76 5.26
N ASP A 124 -19.42 12.98 6.56
CA ASP A 124 -19.78 14.28 7.14
C ASP A 124 -18.47 15.01 7.54
N LEU A 125 -18.09 16.07 6.83
CA LEU A 125 -16.77 16.72 6.93
C LEU A 125 -16.70 18.00 7.78
#